data_AF-A0A0Q4GWR9-F1
#
_entry.id   AF-A0A0Q4GWR9-F1
#
_cell.length_a   1.000
_cell.length_b   1.000
_cell.length_c   1.000
_cell.angle_alpha   90.00
_cell.angle_beta   90.00
_cell.angle_gamma   90.00
#
_symmetry.space_group_name_H-M   'P 1'
#
loop_
_entity.id
_entity.type
_entity.pdbx_description
1 polymer ?
#
loop_
_entity_poly.entity_id
_entity_poly.type
_entity_poly.pdbx_seq_one_letter_code
_entity_poly.pdbx_strand_id
1 'polypeptide(L)'
;MGKTGTCQLCKKETVLELSHLIPKFIFRWIKETGTGYMRTSDNFNKRIQDGFKDYFLCADCEDLFCEDENYFAKNIFLPVVNRDVAVLEYDHRFYGCVVSIFWRVLKYTILAEEKDQAFYPALCALEKEWRLGLLSQGWNREDNRLHLLSGVDIVTVVAEDPVEVPDKMIQYMGRMVDAGIADSDTKCMLFLKIPRFLFIYQLFGFDGADFISTCIRPEGGYYDRGSAKIADTDVAGFFLGRAKMVEKMFSGMSPGQREKTQKFSDEKRNEVQGKDLGKILGYAQRKSNNN
;
A
#
# COMPACT_ATOMS: atom_id res chain seq x y z
N MET A 1 11.01 13.48 -22.74
CA MET A 1 10.62 13.03 -24.08
C MET A 1 9.83 11.75 -23.90
N GLY A 2 8.61 11.68 -24.41
CA GLY A 2 7.81 10.45 -24.34
C GLY A 2 8.37 9.36 -25.25
N LYS A 3 7.95 8.11 -25.03
CA LYS A 3 8.36 6.93 -25.81
C LYS A 3 7.16 6.42 -26.59
N THR A 4 7.30 6.22 -27.90
CA THR A 4 6.22 5.61 -28.70
C THR A 4 6.03 4.15 -28.30
N GLY A 5 4.78 3.73 -28.12
CA GLY A 5 4.40 2.33 -27.90
C GLY A 5 2.91 2.16 -27.59
N THR A 6 2.51 0.95 -27.22
CA THR A 6 1.13 0.63 -26.88
C THR A 6 0.80 1.03 -25.44
N CYS A 7 -0.20 1.90 -25.26
CA CYS A 7 -0.71 2.22 -23.92
C CYS A 7 -1.29 0.97 -23.26
N GLN A 8 -0.86 0.65 -22.04
CA GLN A 8 -1.25 -0.60 -21.38
C GLN A 8 -2.73 -0.61 -20.96
N LEU A 9 -3.36 0.55 -20.77
CA LEU A 9 -4.79 0.66 -20.43
C LEU A 9 -5.66 0.62 -21.70
N CYS A 10 -5.58 1.64 -22.56
CA CYS A 10 -6.46 1.80 -23.73
C CYS A 10 -6.03 1.02 -24.98
N LYS A 11 -4.84 0.40 -24.97
CA LYS A 11 -4.27 -0.38 -26.09
C LYS A 11 -4.03 0.38 -27.40
N LYS A 12 -4.07 1.72 -27.37
CA LYS A 12 -3.72 2.56 -28.52
C LYS A 12 -2.20 2.72 -28.64
N GLU A 13 -1.69 2.69 -29.87
CA GLU A 13 -0.31 3.10 -30.19
C GLU A 13 -0.21 4.62 -30.12
N THR A 14 0.63 5.14 -29.24
CA THR A 14 0.80 6.59 -29.03
C THR A 14 2.10 6.88 -28.26
N VAL A 15 2.32 8.16 -27.95
CA VAL A 15 3.41 8.57 -27.06
C VAL A 15 3.02 8.26 -25.62
N LEU A 16 3.83 7.43 -24.95
CA LEU A 16 3.67 7.07 -23.55
C LEU A 16 4.40 8.06 -22.65
N GLU A 17 3.82 8.27 -21.47
CA GLU A 17 4.37 9.06 -20.38
C GLU A 17 4.97 8.18 -19.29
N LEU A 18 5.77 8.79 -18.43
CA LEU A 18 6.47 8.11 -17.36
C LEU A 18 5.54 7.94 -16.15
N SER A 19 4.80 6.84 -16.15
CA SER A 19 3.76 6.49 -15.18
C SER A 19 4.35 5.97 -13.89
N HIS A 20 3.84 6.40 -12.74
CA HIS A 20 4.18 5.80 -11.44
C HIS A 20 3.32 4.56 -11.17
N LEU A 21 3.94 3.46 -10.72
CA LEU A 21 3.21 2.27 -10.31
C LEU A 21 2.32 2.56 -9.10
N ILE A 22 2.91 3.15 -8.07
CA ILE A 22 2.24 3.66 -6.87
C ILE A 22 2.29 5.19 -6.90
N PRO A 23 1.19 5.92 -6.63
CA PRO A 23 1.09 7.36 -6.87
C PRO A 23 2.22 8.18 -6.22
N LYS A 24 2.75 9.14 -6.97
CA LYS A 24 3.87 10.00 -6.55
C LYS A 24 3.60 10.75 -5.24
N PHE A 25 2.33 11.10 -4.95
CA PHE A 25 1.99 11.86 -3.76
C PHE A 25 2.30 11.08 -2.46
N ILE A 26 2.26 9.75 -2.49
CA ILE A 26 2.56 8.89 -1.34
C ILE A 26 4.05 9.03 -1.01
N PHE A 27 4.91 8.85 -2.00
CA PHE A 27 6.36 9.00 -1.85
C PHE A 27 6.76 10.43 -1.48
N ARG A 28 6.06 11.44 -2.03
CA ARG A 28 6.24 12.85 -1.64
C ARG A 28 5.94 13.04 -0.14
N TRP A 29 4.80 12.55 0.34
CA TRP A 29 4.44 12.63 1.76
C TRP A 29 5.46 11.92 2.65
N ILE A 30 5.94 10.72 2.28
CA ILE A 30 6.97 9.99 3.06
C ILE A 30 8.25 10.82 3.16
N LYS A 31 8.68 11.50 2.10
CA LYS A 31 9.88 12.33 2.10
C LYS A 31 9.72 13.57 2.97
N GLU A 32 8.63 14.32 2.76
CA GLU A 32 8.37 15.60 3.44
C GLU A 32 8.21 15.41 4.96
N THR A 33 7.54 14.33 5.35
CA THR A 33 7.27 13.99 6.77
C THR A 33 8.34 13.10 7.41
N GLY A 34 9.43 12.82 6.70
CA GLY A 34 10.57 12.03 7.16
C GLY A 34 11.89 12.79 7.11
N THR A 35 12.98 12.06 6.88
CA THR A 35 14.35 12.60 6.74
C THR A 35 14.70 12.99 5.29
N GLY A 36 13.73 12.97 4.37
CA GLY A 36 13.93 13.23 2.94
C GLY A 36 14.36 12.02 2.10
N TYR A 37 14.61 10.85 2.70
CA TYR A 37 14.95 9.61 2.01
C TYR A 37 13.96 8.49 2.33
N MET A 38 13.78 7.55 1.39
CA MET A 38 12.93 6.38 1.56
C MET A 38 13.75 5.09 1.45
N ARG A 39 13.27 4.05 2.14
CA ARG A 39 13.71 2.66 1.96
C ARG A 39 12.44 1.86 1.67
N THR A 40 12.48 1.03 0.65
CA THR A 40 11.35 0.16 0.26
C THR A 40 11.54 -1.23 0.86
N SER A 41 10.46 -2.02 0.94
CA SER A 41 10.45 -3.39 1.50
C SER A 41 11.25 -4.38 0.65
N ASP A 42 11.27 -4.19 -0.66
CA ASP A 42 11.93 -5.01 -1.68
C ASP A 42 13.44 -4.74 -1.80
N ASN A 43 13.90 -3.51 -1.53
CA ASN A 43 15.33 -3.17 -1.61
C ASN A 43 15.78 -2.16 -0.55
N PHE A 44 15.87 -2.65 0.69
CA PHE A 44 16.20 -1.86 1.87
C PHE A 44 17.60 -1.22 1.85
N ASN A 45 18.54 -1.80 1.08
CA ASN A 45 19.92 -1.33 0.97
C ASN A 45 20.08 -0.15 -0.01
N LYS A 46 19.06 0.16 -0.84
CA LYS A 46 19.08 1.32 -1.73
C LYS A 46 18.16 2.41 -1.21
N ARG A 47 18.71 3.61 -1.03
CA ARG A 47 17.90 4.82 -0.83
C ARG A 47 17.18 5.10 -2.14
N ILE A 48 15.86 4.97 -2.15
CA ILE A 48 15.03 5.27 -3.31
C ILE A 48 14.48 6.69 -3.12
N GLN A 49 14.67 7.54 -4.14
CA GLN A 49 14.28 8.95 -4.08
C GLN A 49 12.89 9.23 -4.68
N ASP A 50 12.34 8.27 -5.43
CA ASP A 50 11.07 8.36 -6.16
C ASP A 50 10.46 6.96 -6.32
N GLY A 51 9.15 6.85 -6.54
CA GLY A 51 8.52 5.57 -6.81
C GLY A 51 9.01 4.93 -8.12
N PHE A 52 8.79 3.63 -8.28
CA PHE A 52 9.03 2.95 -9.56
C PHE A 52 8.16 3.59 -10.66
N LYS A 53 8.76 3.81 -11.83
CA LYS A 53 8.11 4.42 -12.98
C LYS A 53 8.62 3.86 -14.30
N ASP A 54 7.73 3.74 -15.28
CA ASP A 54 8.05 3.29 -16.63
C ASP A 54 7.11 3.94 -17.66
N TYR A 55 7.47 3.88 -18.94
CA TYR A 55 6.61 4.32 -20.03
C TYR A 55 5.44 3.36 -20.23
N PHE A 56 4.31 3.63 -19.58
CA PHE A 56 3.24 2.64 -19.38
C PHE A 56 1.88 3.09 -19.92
N LEU A 57 1.49 4.35 -19.70
CA LEU A 57 0.21 4.92 -20.14
C LEU A 57 0.42 6.09 -21.11
N CYS A 58 -0.60 6.37 -21.92
CA CYS A 58 -0.68 7.60 -22.69
C CYS A 58 -1.23 8.75 -21.83
N ALA A 59 -1.03 9.99 -22.27
CA ALA A 59 -1.50 11.19 -21.57
C ALA A 59 -2.98 11.11 -21.16
N ASP A 60 -3.89 10.73 -22.08
CA ASP A 60 -5.33 10.61 -21.75
C ASP A 60 -5.63 9.63 -20.59
N CYS A 61 -4.85 8.55 -20.49
CA CYS A 61 -5.02 7.55 -19.42
C CYS A 61 -4.33 7.98 -18.12
N GLU A 62 -3.23 8.75 -18.19
CA GLU A 62 -2.64 9.40 -17.03
C GLU A 62 -3.59 10.43 -16.44
N ASP A 63 -4.20 11.28 -17.26
CA ASP A 63 -5.14 12.31 -16.81
C ASP A 63 -6.35 11.69 -16.10
N LEU A 64 -6.86 10.58 -16.62
CA LEU A 64 -7.93 9.80 -16.00
C LEU A 64 -7.56 9.34 -14.57
N PHE A 65 -6.38 8.75 -14.39
CA PHE A 65 -5.92 8.32 -13.07
C PHE A 65 -5.52 9.50 -12.18
N CYS A 66 -5.03 10.59 -12.76
CA CYS A 66 -4.65 11.80 -12.02
C CYS A 66 -5.85 12.42 -11.29
N GLU A 67 -7.04 12.39 -11.88
CA GLU A 67 -8.25 12.87 -11.21
C GLU A 67 -8.55 12.06 -9.93
N ASP A 68 -8.58 10.73 -10.06
CA ASP A 68 -8.83 9.79 -8.96
C ASP A 68 -7.73 9.86 -7.88
N GLU A 69 -6.47 9.96 -8.29
CA GLU A 69 -5.34 10.10 -7.37
C GLU A 69 -5.37 11.44 -6.62
N ASN A 70 -5.75 12.53 -7.28
CA ASN A 70 -5.92 13.82 -6.63
C ASN A 70 -7.07 13.79 -5.61
N TYR A 71 -8.17 13.12 -5.96
CA TYR A 71 -9.28 12.89 -5.04
C TYR A 71 -8.81 12.09 -3.82
N PHE A 72 -8.20 10.92 -4.03
CA PHE A 72 -7.72 10.05 -2.97
C PHE A 72 -6.72 10.78 -2.06
N ALA A 73 -5.76 11.50 -2.64
CA ALA A 73 -4.78 12.26 -1.89
C ALA A 73 -5.42 13.29 -0.94
N LYS A 74 -6.36 14.10 -1.45
CA LYS A 74 -6.94 15.22 -0.72
C LYS A 74 -8.01 14.80 0.29
N ASN A 75 -8.87 13.86 -0.09
CA ASN A 75 -10.10 13.56 0.66
C ASN A 75 -9.96 12.34 1.58
N ILE A 76 -8.97 11.48 1.34
CA ILE A 76 -8.82 10.23 2.11
C ILE A 76 -7.42 10.12 2.73
N PHE A 77 -6.37 10.13 1.91
CA PHE A 77 -5.01 9.90 2.38
C PHE A 77 -4.55 10.97 3.37
N LEU A 78 -4.53 12.25 2.95
CA LEU A 78 -4.10 13.36 3.82
C LEU A 78 -4.95 13.50 5.10
N PRO A 79 -6.29 13.33 5.06
CA PRO A 79 -7.10 13.29 6.27
C PRO A 79 -6.69 12.18 7.25
N VAL A 80 -6.48 10.95 6.79
CA VAL A 80 -6.07 9.84 7.68
C VAL A 80 -4.66 10.02 8.25
N VAL A 81 -3.71 10.50 7.44
CA VAL A 81 -2.30 10.57 7.88
C VAL A 81 -1.97 11.83 8.67
N ASN A 82 -2.76 12.90 8.56
CA ASN A 82 -2.50 14.17 9.24
C ASN A 82 -3.55 14.55 10.29
N ARG A 83 -4.73 13.92 10.28
CA ARG A 83 -5.84 14.22 11.18
C ARG A 83 -6.39 12.94 11.78
N ASP A 84 -7.07 13.06 12.91
CA ASP A 84 -7.83 11.96 13.48
C ASP A 84 -9.26 12.02 12.95
N VAL A 85 -9.52 11.26 11.89
CA VAL A 85 -10.83 11.20 11.23
C VAL A 85 -11.44 9.83 11.51
N ALA A 86 -12.57 9.73 12.20
CA ALA A 86 -13.19 8.43 12.48
C ALA A 86 -13.90 7.83 11.26
N VAL A 87 -14.63 8.66 10.51
CA VAL A 87 -15.45 8.24 9.37
C VAL A 87 -14.96 8.92 8.11
N LEU A 88 -14.73 8.16 7.05
CA LEU A 88 -14.37 8.65 5.73
C LEU A 88 -15.62 8.71 4.86
N GLU A 89 -15.91 9.89 4.30
CA GLU A 89 -16.88 10.04 3.21
C GLU A 89 -16.12 9.98 1.88
N TYR A 90 -16.60 9.16 0.95
CA TYR A 90 -15.93 8.96 -0.33
C TYR A 90 -16.93 8.75 -1.48
N ASP A 91 -16.51 9.05 -2.70
CA ASP A 91 -17.22 8.69 -3.92
C ASP A 91 -16.45 7.63 -4.73
N HIS A 92 -16.98 7.31 -5.91
CA HIS A 92 -16.42 6.31 -6.81
C HIS A 92 -14.94 6.49 -7.17
N ARG A 93 -14.41 7.72 -7.11
CA ARG A 93 -13.00 8.02 -7.43
C ARG A 93 -12.05 7.39 -6.44
N PHE A 94 -12.48 7.14 -5.19
CA PHE A 94 -11.65 6.40 -4.24
C PHE A 94 -11.48 4.94 -4.69
N TYR A 95 -12.57 4.29 -5.10
CA TYR A 95 -12.53 2.92 -5.60
C TYR A 95 -11.70 2.84 -6.89
N GLY A 96 -11.97 3.74 -7.85
CA GLY A 96 -11.22 3.85 -9.10
C GLY A 96 -9.72 4.03 -8.87
N CYS A 97 -9.35 4.93 -7.94
CA CYS A 97 -7.95 5.12 -7.56
C CYS A 97 -7.31 3.82 -7.06
N VAL A 98 -7.91 3.15 -6.08
CA VAL A 98 -7.33 1.94 -5.46
C VAL A 98 -7.21 0.80 -6.48
N VAL A 99 -8.25 0.58 -7.29
CA VAL A 99 -8.20 -0.43 -8.36
C VAL A 99 -7.17 -0.07 -9.43
N SER A 100 -7.00 1.21 -9.76
CA SER A 100 -5.96 1.63 -10.72
C SER A 100 -4.55 1.26 -10.22
N ILE A 101 -4.27 1.41 -8.92
CA ILE A 101 -2.97 1.04 -8.34
C ILE A 101 -2.80 -0.47 -8.37
N PHE A 102 -3.81 -1.22 -7.93
CA PHE A 102 -3.77 -2.69 -8.00
C PHE A 102 -3.59 -3.19 -9.43
N TRP A 103 -4.30 -2.62 -10.41
CA TRP A 103 -4.18 -2.99 -11.81
C TRP A 103 -2.77 -2.72 -12.35
N ARG A 104 -2.14 -1.58 -12.02
CA ARG A 104 -0.76 -1.31 -12.41
C ARG A 104 0.20 -2.33 -11.80
N VAL A 105 0.07 -2.65 -10.50
CA VAL A 105 0.91 -3.66 -9.81
C VAL A 105 0.71 -5.04 -10.41
N LEU A 106 -0.55 -5.44 -10.63
CA LEU A 106 -0.92 -6.70 -11.27
C LEU A 106 -0.29 -6.82 -12.66
N LYS A 107 -0.47 -5.79 -13.49
CA LYS A 107 -0.04 -5.79 -14.89
C LYS A 107 1.47 -5.74 -15.04
N TYR A 108 2.15 -4.93 -14.24
CA TYR A 108 3.57 -4.66 -14.39
C TYR A 108 4.45 -5.72 -13.72
N THR A 109 4.02 -6.23 -12.56
CA THR A 109 4.84 -7.10 -11.71
C THR A 109 4.26 -8.51 -11.63
N ILE A 110 3.05 -8.64 -11.10
CA ILE A 110 2.52 -9.95 -10.67
C ILE A 110 2.28 -10.89 -11.86
N LEU A 111 1.77 -10.39 -12.98
CA LEU A 111 1.55 -11.24 -14.17
C LEU A 111 2.84 -11.80 -14.78
N ALA A 112 3.98 -11.14 -14.56
CA ALA A 112 5.26 -11.65 -15.04
C ALA A 112 5.84 -12.71 -14.08
N GLU A 113 5.67 -12.50 -12.78
CA GLU A 113 6.20 -13.35 -11.71
C GLU A 113 5.39 -14.65 -11.55
N GLU A 114 4.06 -14.59 -11.70
CA GLU A 114 3.15 -15.69 -11.39
C GLU A 114 2.66 -16.49 -12.61
N LYS A 115 3.36 -16.38 -13.75
CA LYS A 115 2.95 -16.99 -15.03
C LYS A 115 2.77 -18.52 -14.99
N ASP A 116 3.47 -19.19 -14.07
CA ASP A 116 3.52 -20.64 -13.94
C ASP A 116 2.55 -21.16 -12.86
N GLN A 117 1.82 -20.27 -12.18
CA GLN A 117 0.89 -20.65 -11.11
C GLN A 117 -0.46 -21.12 -11.65
N ALA A 118 -1.11 -22.03 -10.93
CA ALA A 118 -2.43 -22.54 -11.28
C ALA A 118 -3.51 -21.44 -11.33
N PHE A 119 -3.38 -20.38 -10.52
CA PHE A 119 -4.30 -19.25 -10.49
C PHE A 119 -3.99 -18.16 -11.53
N TYR A 120 -2.95 -18.31 -12.35
CA TYR A 120 -2.56 -17.32 -13.36
C TYR A 120 -3.68 -16.94 -14.35
N PRO A 121 -4.54 -17.88 -14.84
CA PRO A 121 -5.66 -17.50 -15.69
C PRO A 121 -6.65 -16.55 -15.02
N ALA A 122 -6.86 -16.68 -13.70
CA ALA A 122 -7.72 -15.79 -12.93
C ALA A 122 -7.12 -14.38 -12.84
N LEU A 123 -5.80 -14.27 -12.67
CA LEU A 123 -5.09 -12.98 -12.70
C LEU A 123 -5.22 -12.29 -14.06
N CYS A 124 -5.10 -13.02 -15.16
CA CYS A 124 -5.28 -12.48 -16.52
C CYS A 124 -6.72 -11.99 -16.76
N ALA A 125 -7.72 -12.75 -16.29
CA ALA A 125 -9.12 -12.35 -16.37
C ALA A 125 -9.38 -11.08 -15.56
N LEU A 126 -8.86 -11.00 -14.33
CA LEU A 126 -8.96 -9.84 -13.46
C LEU A 126 -8.28 -8.60 -14.07
N GLU A 127 -7.08 -8.75 -14.64
CA GLU A 127 -6.40 -7.65 -15.32
C GLU A 127 -7.25 -7.08 -16.45
N LYS A 128 -7.82 -7.96 -17.28
CA LYS A 128 -8.67 -7.56 -18.41
C LYS A 128 -9.93 -6.84 -17.93
N GLU A 129 -10.59 -7.38 -16.90
CA GLU A 129 -11.79 -6.80 -16.29
C GLU A 129 -11.50 -5.39 -15.76
N TRP A 130 -10.47 -5.24 -14.91
CA TRP A 130 -10.06 -3.95 -14.36
C TRP A 130 -9.64 -2.96 -15.45
N ARG A 131 -8.88 -3.40 -16.45
CA ARG A 131 -8.45 -2.54 -17.55
C ARG A 131 -9.64 -1.93 -18.31
N LEU A 132 -10.68 -2.72 -18.55
CA LEU A 132 -11.89 -2.26 -19.24
C LEU A 132 -12.78 -1.43 -18.32
N GLY A 133 -12.90 -1.84 -17.06
CA GLY A 133 -13.66 -1.13 -16.03
C GLY A 133 -13.11 0.26 -15.75
N LEU A 134 -11.79 0.38 -15.59
CA LEU A 134 -11.11 1.65 -15.35
C LEU A 134 -11.23 2.65 -16.52
N LEU A 135 -11.55 2.20 -17.74
CA LEU A 135 -11.85 3.09 -18.87
C LEU A 135 -13.31 3.60 -18.87
N SER A 136 -14.15 3.06 -18.00
CA SER A 136 -15.58 3.37 -17.93
C SER A 136 -15.87 4.16 -16.65
N GLN A 137 -16.33 5.41 -16.78
CA GLN A 137 -16.70 6.20 -15.60
C GLN A 137 -17.82 5.52 -14.81
N GLY A 138 -17.67 5.49 -13.48
CA GLY A 138 -18.66 4.87 -12.58
C GLY A 138 -18.76 3.35 -12.71
N TRP A 139 -17.71 2.67 -13.20
CA TRP A 139 -17.67 1.22 -13.26
C TRP A 139 -17.96 0.61 -11.88
N ASN A 140 -18.94 -0.30 -11.85
CA ASN A 140 -19.35 -1.04 -10.66
C ASN A 140 -19.16 -2.53 -10.93
N ARG A 141 -18.39 -3.19 -10.05
CA ARG A 141 -18.22 -4.64 -10.06
C ARG A 141 -19.22 -5.24 -9.07
N GLU A 142 -20.12 -6.08 -9.58
CA GLU A 142 -21.14 -6.76 -8.74
C GLU A 142 -20.52 -7.60 -7.63
N ASP A 143 -19.42 -8.30 -7.92
CA ASP A 143 -18.66 -9.12 -6.98
C ASP A 143 -17.48 -8.34 -6.41
N ASN A 144 -17.75 -7.27 -5.65
CA ASN A 144 -16.69 -6.44 -5.10
C ASN A 144 -15.95 -7.12 -3.94
N ARG A 145 -14.64 -7.32 -4.12
CA ARG A 145 -13.75 -8.01 -3.18
C ARG A 145 -12.65 -7.11 -2.62
N LEU A 146 -12.84 -5.79 -2.69
CA LEU A 146 -11.89 -4.80 -2.20
C LEU A 146 -12.18 -4.43 -0.74
N HIS A 147 -11.19 -4.68 0.11
CA HIS A 147 -11.23 -4.41 1.54
C HIS A 147 -10.16 -3.39 1.92
N LEU A 148 -10.47 -2.59 2.94
CA LEU A 148 -9.58 -1.62 3.57
C LEU A 148 -9.46 -1.94 5.07
N LEU A 149 -8.25 -1.72 5.59
CA LEU A 149 -8.01 -1.33 6.98
C LEU A 149 -7.21 -0.04 6.98
N SER A 150 -7.60 0.93 7.80
CA SER A 150 -6.89 2.21 7.93
C SER A 150 -6.59 2.54 9.38
N GLY A 151 -5.49 3.26 9.64
CA GLY A 151 -4.96 3.42 11.00
C GLY A 151 -4.24 2.17 11.52
N VAL A 152 -3.68 1.35 10.62
CA VAL A 152 -2.97 0.10 10.94
C VAL A 152 -1.63 0.31 11.65
N ASP A 153 -1.25 1.56 11.94
CA ASP A 153 -0.04 1.92 12.68
C ASP A 153 -0.19 1.84 14.21
N ILE A 154 -1.39 1.55 14.70
CA ILE A 154 -1.65 1.28 16.12
C ILE A 154 -1.76 -0.24 16.30
N VAL A 155 -0.90 -0.80 17.13
CA VAL A 155 -0.94 -2.23 17.48
C VAL A 155 -1.27 -2.37 18.96
N THR A 156 -2.40 -3.02 19.24
CA THR A 156 -2.80 -3.42 20.59
C THR A 156 -2.62 -4.92 20.72
N VAL A 157 -1.75 -5.34 21.64
CA VAL A 157 -1.62 -6.76 21.99
C VAL A 157 -2.67 -7.06 23.06
N VAL A 158 -3.55 -8.03 22.78
CA VAL A 158 -4.52 -8.51 23.77
C VAL A 158 -3.82 -9.55 24.63
N ALA A 159 -3.89 -9.41 25.96
CA ALA A 159 -3.14 -10.24 26.91
C ALA A 159 -3.48 -11.74 26.84
N GLU A 160 -4.63 -12.08 26.26
CA GLU A 160 -5.16 -13.44 26.16
C GLU A 160 -4.53 -14.27 25.02
N ASP A 161 -3.85 -13.63 24.06
CA ASP A 161 -3.11 -14.30 22.99
C ASP A 161 -1.83 -13.49 22.63
N PRO A 162 -0.72 -13.70 23.37
CA PRO A 162 0.49 -12.91 23.22
C PRO A 162 1.22 -13.28 21.92
N VAL A 163 0.84 -12.65 20.83
CA VAL A 163 1.61 -12.69 19.58
C VAL A 163 2.82 -11.77 19.71
N GLU A 164 4.01 -12.30 19.38
CA GLU A 164 5.22 -11.50 19.30
C GLU A 164 5.12 -10.49 18.15
N VAL A 165 4.88 -9.22 18.50
CA VAL A 165 4.79 -8.11 17.55
C VAL A 165 6.19 -7.54 17.28
N PRO A 166 6.70 -7.60 16.04
CA PRO A 166 8.02 -7.07 15.67
C PRO A 166 8.20 -5.59 16.06
N ASP A 167 9.41 -5.17 16.42
CA ASP A 167 9.66 -3.77 16.82
C ASP A 167 9.39 -2.82 15.65
N LYS A 168 9.58 -3.32 14.43
CA LYS A 168 9.34 -2.59 13.19
C LYS A 168 7.90 -2.60 12.71
N MET A 169 6.95 -3.25 13.40
CA MET A 169 5.56 -3.33 12.96
C MET A 169 4.91 -1.95 12.77
N ILE A 170 5.00 -1.07 13.77
CA ILE A 170 4.46 0.30 13.68
C ILE A 170 5.13 1.10 12.56
N GLN A 171 6.44 0.94 12.38
CA GLN A 171 7.16 1.63 11.30
C GLN A 171 6.77 1.09 9.92
N TYR A 172 6.61 -0.21 9.79
CA TYR A 172 6.17 -0.87 8.55
C TYR A 172 4.78 -0.39 8.18
N MET A 173 3.80 -0.54 9.07
CA MET A 173 2.40 -0.16 8.82
C MET A 173 2.21 1.36 8.67
N GLY A 174 2.92 2.15 9.47
CA GLY A 174 2.74 3.60 9.48
C GLY A 174 3.43 4.36 8.36
N ARG A 175 4.50 3.81 7.75
CA ARG A 175 5.34 4.61 6.82
C ARG A 175 5.85 3.90 5.57
N MET A 176 5.93 2.58 5.55
CA MET A 176 6.49 1.88 4.39
C MET A 176 5.42 1.65 3.31
N VAL A 177 5.88 1.50 2.07
CA VAL A 177 5.06 1.07 0.94
C VAL A 177 5.42 -0.38 0.63
N ASP A 178 4.42 -1.23 0.41
CA ASP A 178 4.56 -2.64 0.03
C ASP A 178 3.35 -3.05 -0.80
N ALA A 179 3.53 -3.85 -1.85
CA ALA A 179 2.42 -4.33 -2.68
C ALA A 179 2.82 -5.63 -3.36
N GLY A 180 1.83 -6.49 -3.62
CA GLY A 180 2.09 -7.77 -4.29
C GLY A 180 0.93 -8.74 -4.17
N ILE A 181 1.26 -10.01 -4.34
CA ILE A 181 0.37 -11.13 -4.13
C ILE A 181 0.80 -11.89 -2.87
N ALA A 182 -0.18 -12.43 -2.15
CA ALA A 182 0.04 -13.34 -1.04
C ALA A 182 -0.83 -14.57 -1.27
N ASP A 183 -0.21 -15.73 -1.34
CA ASP A 183 -0.87 -16.98 -1.65
C ASP A 183 -0.43 -18.12 -0.73
N SER A 184 -1.31 -19.13 -0.66
CA SER A 184 -1.10 -20.44 -0.09
C SER A 184 -1.86 -21.46 -0.93
N ASP A 185 -1.79 -22.74 -0.57
CA ASP A 185 -2.56 -23.80 -1.24
C ASP A 185 -4.08 -23.56 -1.18
N THR A 186 -4.56 -22.73 -0.24
CA THR A 186 -6.00 -22.53 0.03
C THR A 186 -6.48 -21.10 -0.15
N LYS A 187 -5.60 -20.10 -0.10
CA LYS A 187 -5.96 -18.68 -0.13
C LYS A 187 -5.08 -17.91 -1.08
N CYS A 188 -5.63 -16.86 -1.69
CA CYS A 188 -4.85 -15.97 -2.53
C CYS A 188 -5.45 -14.56 -2.56
N MET A 189 -4.63 -13.55 -2.28
CA MET A 189 -5.02 -12.14 -2.30
C MET A 189 -3.97 -11.26 -2.95
N LEU A 190 -4.41 -10.17 -3.56
CA LEU A 190 -3.55 -9.04 -3.86
C LEU A 190 -3.58 -8.10 -2.66
N PHE A 191 -2.45 -7.49 -2.33
CA PHE A 191 -2.39 -6.48 -1.27
C PHE A 191 -1.65 -5.22 -1.72
N LEU A 192 -2.06 -4.09 -1.16
CA LEU A 192 -1.40 -2.80 -1.26
C LEU A 192 -1.34 -2.20 0.14
N LYS A 193 -0.14 -2.10 0.69
CA LYS A 193 0.13 -1.40 1.94
C LYS A 193 0.86 -0.10 1.65
N ILE A 194 0.25 1.01 2.06
CA ILE A 194 0.84 2.35 2.03
C ILE A 194 0.76 2.94 3.46
N PRO A 195 1.38 4.10 3.75
CA PRO A 195 1.37 4.65 5.11
C PRO A 195 -0.03 4.70 5.73
N ARG A 196 -0.27 3.90 6.79
CA ARG A 196 -1.55 3.77 7.52
C ARG A 196 -2.72 3.15 6.77
N PHE A 197 -2.54 2.65 5.56
CA PHE A 197 -3.59 1.94 4.82
C PHE A 197 -3.10 0.56 4.40
N LEU A 198 -3.96 -0.43 4.62
CA LEU A 198 -3.82 -1.77 4.09
C LEU A 198 -5.06 -2.06 3.24
N PHE A 199 -4.85 -2.20 1.94
CA PHE A 199 -5.86 -2.66 1.01
C PHE A 199 -5.63 -4.12 0.66
N ILE A 200 -6.72 -4.90 0.60
CA ILE A 200 -6.70 -6.31 0.23
C ILE A 200 -7.75 -6.52 -0.85
N TYR A 201 -7.36 -7.22 -1.90
CA TYR A 201 -8.28 -7.73 -2.92
C TYR A 201 -8.27 -9.25 -2.90
N GLN A 202 -9.38 -9.86 -2.52
CA GLN A 202 -9.48 -11.32 -2.38
C GLN A 202 -9.63 -12.00 -3.76
N LEU A 203 -8.81 -13.00 -4.05
CA LEU A 203 -8.98 -13.86 -5.23
C LEU A 203 -9.77 -15.12 -4.89
N PHE A 204 -9.35 -15.87 -3.87
CA PHE A 204 -10.08 -17.04 -3.37
C PHE A 204 -9.66 -17.42 -1.94
N GLY A 205 -10.48 -18.25 -1.30
CA GLY A 205 -10.14 -18.91 -0.03
C GLY A 205 -10.48 -18.16 1.25
N PHE A 206 -11.08 -16.98 1.15
CA PHE A 206 -11.45 -16.16 2.31
C PHE A 206 -12.91 -16.34 2.69
N ASP A 207 -13.19 -16.37 3.99
CA ASP A 207 -14.54 -16.27 4.52
C ASP A 207 -14.93 -14.79 4.64
N GLY A 208 -16.08 -14.43 4.09
CA GLY A 208 -16.61 -13.07 4.22
C GLY A 208 -16.90 -12.68 5.68
N ALA A 209 -17.18 -13.65 6.56
CA ALA A 209 -17.39 -13.42 7.98
C ALA A 209 -16.14 -12.87 8.69
N ASP A 210 -14.94 -13.17 8.17
CA ASP A 210 -13.69 -12.67 8.72
C ASP A 210 -13.41 -11.21 8.35
N PHE A 211 -14.16 -10.62 7.42
CA PHE A 211 -13.95 -9.27 6.90
C PHE A 211 -15.11 -8.34 7.30
N ILE A 212 -15.04 -7.81 8.51
CA ILE A 212 -16.15 -7.07 9.14
C ILE A 212 -16.01 -5.58 8.82
N SER A 213 -16.99 -5.01 8.12
CA SER A 213 -17.06 -3.58 7.78
C SER A 213 -15.81 -3.03 7.06
N THR A 214 -15.12 -3.88 6.29
CA THR A 214 -13.89 -3.51 5.57
C THR A 214 -14.11 -3.17 4.09
N CYS A 215 -15.27 -3.50 3.53
CA CYS A 215 -15.54 -3.36 2.09
C CYS A 215 -15.62 -1.89 1.64
N ILE A 216 -14.94 -1.56 0.53
CA ILE A 216 -15.01 -0.24 -0.13
C ILE A 216 -15.95 -0.32 -1.32
N ARG A 217 -17.09 0.37 -1.28
CA ARG A 217 -18.13 0.32 -2.31
C ARG A 217 -17.71 1.08 -3.58
N PRO A 218 -17.95 0.52 -4.79
CA PRO A 218 -17.60 1.19 -6.05
C PRO A 218 -18.29 2.54 -6.26
N GLU A 219 -19.52 2.70 -5.78
CA GLU A 219 -20.30 3.93 -5.92
C GLU A 219 -19.93 5.03 -4.90
N GLY A 220 -19.22 4.67 -3.82
CA GLY A 220 -18.94 5.55 -2.70
C GLY A 220 -19.74 5.25 -1.43
N GLY A 221 -19.62 6.14 -0.45
CA GLY A 221 -20.39 6.12 0.78
C GLY A 221 -19.56 6.54 2.00
N TYR A 222 -19.93 5.98 3.15
CA TYR A 222 -19.25 6.20 4.42
C TYR A 222 -18.47 4.94 4.81
N TYR A 223 -17.28 5.14 5.36
CA TYR A 223 -16.43 4.09 5.90
C TYR A 223 -16.03 4.46 7.33
N ASP A 224 -16.58 3.74 8.31
CA ASP A 224 -16.21 3.87 9.72
C ASP A 224 -14.96 3.04 10.01
N ARG A 225 -13.84 3.74 10.23
CA ARG A 225 -12.53 3.13 10.46
C ARG A 225 -12.48 2.33 11.76
N GLY A 226 -13.27 2.70 12.77
CA GLY A 226 -13.30 2.02 14.07
C GLY A 226 -14.04 0.68 14.04
N SER A 227 -14.97 0.50 13.10
CA SER A 227 -15.74 -0.74 12.95
C SER A 227 -15.01 -1.82 12.13
N ALA A 228 -14.03 -1.43 11.32
CA ALA A 228 -13.40 -2.28 10.33
C ALA A 228 -12.42 -3.27 10.98
N LYS A 229 -12.61 -4.58 10.74
CA LYS A 229 -11.78 -5.64 11.32
C LYS A 229 -11.55 -6.77 10.31
N ILE A 230 -10.37 -7.37 10.39
CA ILE A 230 -10.06 -8.64 9.73
C ILE A 230 -9.73 -9.65 10.82
N ALA A 231 -10.53 -10.72 10.93
CA ALA A 231 -10.33 -11.82 11.87
C ALA A 231 -9.51 -12.98 11.27
N ASP A 232 -9.28 -12.96 9.96
CA ASP A 232 -8.49 -13.97 9.26
C ASP A 232 -7.03 -13.97 9.75
N THR A 233 -6.63 -15.06 10.38
CA THR A 233 -5.30 -15.22 10.99
C THR A 233 -4.18 -15.37 9.97
N ASP A 234 -4.46 -15.84 8.75
CA ASP A 234 -3.46 -15.94 7.68
C ASP A 234 -3.09 -14.55 7.17
N VAL A 235 -4.08 -13.64 7.07
CA VAL A 235 -3.82 -12.23 6.76
C VAL A 235 -2.93 -11.59 7.81
N ALA A 236 -3.26 -11.78 9.10
CA ALA A 236 -2.47 -11.23 10.20
C ALA A 236 -1.04 -11.83 10.21
N GLY A 237 -0.92 -13.15 10.07
CA GLY A 237 0.34 -13.87 10.03
C GLY A 237 1.24 -13.42 8.88
N PHE A 238 0.66 -13.20 7.69
CA PHE A 238 1.38 -12.68 6.53
C PHE A 238 2.03 -11.34 6.82
N PHE A 239 1.26 -10.35 7.32
CA PHE A 239 1.79 -9.01 7.56
C PHE A 239 2.75 -8.94 8.74
N LEU A 240 2.59 -9.79 9.76
CA LEU A 240 3.59 -9.99 10.80
C LEU A 240 4.90 -10.54 10.21
N GLY A 241 4.80 -11.51 9.30
CA GLY A 241 5.94 -12.04 8.54
C GLY A 241 6.67 -10.95 7.74
N ARG A 242 5.93 -10.09 7.03
CA ARG A 242 6.50 -8.93 6.30
C ARG A 242 7.23 -7.97 7.25
N ALA A 243 6.66 -7.67 8.41
CA ALA A 243 7.33 -6.82 9.41
C ALA A 243 8.61 -7.47 9.98
N LYS A 244 8.61 -8.78 10.25
CA LYS A 244 9.81 -9.54 10.66
C LYS A 244 10.89 -9.53 9.57
N MET A 245 10.52 -9.63 8.30
CA MET A 245 11.47 -9.52 7.19
C MET A 245 12.14 -8.15 7.17
N VAL A 246 11.37 -7.07 7.32
CA VAL A 246 11.90 -5.71 7.40
C VAL A 246 12.89 -5.58 8.57
N GLU A 247 12.52 -6.06 9.75
CA GLU A 247 13.39 -6.05 10.93
C GLU A 247 14.70 -6.80 10.71
N LYS A 248 14.65 -7.99 10.11
CA LYS A 248 15.84 -8.75 9.71
C LYS A 248 16.71 -8.00 8.71
N MET A 249 16.12 -7.27 7.76
CA MET A 249 16.87 -6.42 6.84
C MET A 249 17.57 -5.25 7.56
N PHE A 250 16.94 -4.69 8.60
CA PHE A 250 17.58 -3.66 9.43
C PHE A 250 18.73 -4.23 10.27
N SER A 251 18.54 -5.39 10.89
CA SER A 251 19.57 -6.06 11.71
C SER A 251 20.67 -6.69 10.84
N GLY A 252 20.43 -6.99 9.57
CA GLY A 252 21.47 -7.45 8.64
C GLY A 252 22.46 -6.37 8.19
N MET A 253 22.24 -5.08 8.53
CA MET A 253 23.15 -4.00 8.13
C MET A 253 24.55 -4.14 8.74
N SER A 254 25.58 -3.95 7.92
CA SER A 254 26.98 -3.95 8.37
C SER A 254 27.23 -2.90 9.46
N PRO A 255 28.22 -3.09 10.37
CA PRO A 255 28.52 -2.16 11.44
C PRO A 255 28.70 -0.71 10.96
N GLY A 256 29.42 -0.50 9.86
CA GLY A 256 29.63 0.83 9.28
C GLY A 256 28.37 1.47 8.67
N GLN A 257 27.43 0.67 8.17
CA GLN A 257 26.13 1.18 7.70
C GLN A 257 25.17 1.47 8.86
N ARG A 258 25.23 0.66 9.93
CA ARG A 258 24.50 0.93 11.18
C ARG A 258 24.96 2.25 11.78
N GLU A 259 26.28 2.45 11.92
CA GLU A 259 26.85 3.68 12.46
C GLU A 259 26.49 4.92 11.62
N LYS A 260 26.57 4.82 10.28
CA LYS A 260 26.10 5.90 9.38
C LYS A 260 24.60 6.16 9.49
N THR A 261 23.78 5.11 9.65
CA THR A 261 22.32 5.23 9.80
C THR A 261 21.96 5.84 11.16
N GLN A 262 22.66 5.43 12.22
CA GLN A 262 22.52 5.94 13.58
C GLN A 262 22.91 7.42 13.62
N LYS A 263 24.11 7.76 13.15
CA LYS A 263 24.61 9.14 13.11
C LYS A 263 23.71 10.06 12.29
N PHE A 264 23.25 9.62 11.11
CA PHE A 264 22.28 10.37 10.32
C PHE A 264 20.93 10.52 11.03
N SER A 265 20.47 9.50 11.74
CA SER A 265 19.22 9.57 12.51
C SER A 265 19.35 10.52 13.70
N ASP A 266 20.51 10.54 14.37
CA ASP A 266 20.80 11.43 15.49
C ASP A 266 20.94 12.88 15.02
N GLU A 267 21.66 13.13 13.92
CA GLU A 267 21.78 14.45 13.27
C GLU A 267 20.41 15.00 12.81
N LYS A 268 19.54 14.13 12.28
CA LYS A 268 18.20 14.50 11.81
C LYS A 268 17.12 14.39 12.87
N ARG A 269 17.42 13.94 14.09
CA ARG A 269 16.44 13.66 15.15
C ARG A 269 15.63 14.89 15.49
N ASN A 270 16.30 16.03 15.68
CA ASN A 270 15.66 17.31 15.96
C ASN A 270 14.81 17.82 14.78
N GLU A 271 15.22 17.54 13.54
CA GLU A 271 14.49 17.93 12.34
C GLU A 271 13.19 17.12 12.11
N VAL A 272 13.15 15.87 12.60
CA VAL A 272 12.00 14.97 12.41
C VAL A 272 11.13 14.82 13.65
N GLN A 273 11.55 15.30 14.82
CA GLN A 273 10.82 15.16 16.09
C GLN A 273 9.39 15.72 16.02
N GLY A 274 9.18 16.85 15.32
CA GLY A 274 7.86 17.42 15.07
C GLY A 274 7.11 16.84 13.87
N LYS A 275 7.76 15.96 13.10
CA LYS A 275 7.18 15.34 11.90
C LYS A 275 6.58 13.97 12.23
N ASP A 276 5.86 13.42 11.26
CA ASP A 276 5.23 12.11 11.39
C ASP A 276 6.23 10.99 11.74
N LEU A 277 7.42 10.98 11.11
CA LEU A 277 8.46 10.00 11.46
C LEU A 277 8.89 10.09 12.94
N GLY A 278 9.00 11.30 13.51
CA GLY A 278 9.31 11.47 14.93
C GLY A 278 8.25 10.89 15.84
N LYS A 279 6.96 11.07 15.50
CA LYS A 279 5.83 10.47 16.24
C LYS A 279 5.88 8.94 16.22
N ILE A 280 6.11 8.34 15.05
CA ILE A 280 6.24 6.88 14.86
C ILE A 280 7.42 6.31 15.65
N LEU A 281 8.59 6.96 15.60
CA LEU A 281 9.77 6.53 16.36
C LEU A 281 9.57 6.69 17.88
N GLY A 282 8.87 7.73 18.31
CA GLY A 282 8.52 7.95 19.72
C GLY A 282 7.60 6.87 20.27
N TYR A 283 6.66 6.34 19.48
CA TYR A 283 5.81 5.22 19.88
C TYR A 283 6.63 3.93 20.04
N ALA A 284 7.53 3.64 19.10
CA ALA A 284 8.40 2.46 19.18
C ALA A 284 9.30 2.48 20.42
N GLN A 285 9.85 3.64 20.80
CA GLN A 285 10.70 3.79 22.01
C GLN A 285 9.92 3.62 23.33
N ARG A 286 8.64 4.02 23.38
CA ARG A 286 7.81 3.78 24.58
C ARG A 286 7.51 2.29 24.77
N LYS A 287 7.33 1.55 23.67
CA LYS A 287 7.13 0.10 23.72
C LYS A 287 8.38 -0.63 24.25
N SER A 288 9.59 -0.21 23.84
CA SER A 288 10.84 -0.81 24.32
C SER A 288 11.16 -0.52 25.79
N ASN A 289 10.66 0.59 26.35
CA ASN A 289 10.90 0.97 27.75
C ASN A 289 9.89 0.36 28.73
N ASN A 290 8.81 -0.26 28.23
CA ASN A 290 7.78 -0.94 29.02
C ASN A 290 7.92 -2.48 29.00
N ASN A 291 8.97 -3.00 28.36
CA ASN A 291 9.45 -4.38 28.47
C ASN A 291 10.72 -4.41 29.34
#